data_AF-A0A9J7LEM7-F1
#
_entry.id   AF-A0A9J7LEM7-F1
#
_cell.length_a   1.000
_cell.length_b   1.000
_cell.length_c   1.000
_cell.angle_alpha   90.00
_cell.angle_beta   90.00
_cell.angle_gamma   90.00
#
_symmetry.space_group_name_H-M   'P 1'
#
loop_
_entity.id
_entity.type
_entity.pdbx_description
1 polymer ?
#
loop_
_entity_poly.entity_id
_entity_poly.type
_entity_poly.pdbx_seq_one_letter_code
_entity_poly.pdbx_strand_id
1 'polypeptide(L)'
;MTTQWDCERKGHRWANDGFRLYSECHGAEEFKQKMADLFSNEHTVGFGSRVKLSWDKSLAKMSVMGASVTQGKRLHPCAVGAVGTVSVVGNPQFPPHDFFRPGRVFPLRLRHSNYTQTDDAASDIRSVAIKFLDGDEGGPLDLVMNTGAISPYWDVQGAVDFLAAMRSAPALQNFCAEHPVRHYSLIDSLRRAPNSYTDLTYYSQHVFRFMAKDGERRYVKYRLIPDVDVHETGLLDRNEQPKPW
;
A
#
# COMPACT_ATOMS: atom_id res chain seq x y z
N MET A 1 6.04 10.63 -5.19
CA MET A 1 4.74 11.30 -5.16
C MET A 1 3.96 10.68 -4.02
N THR A 2 3.70 11.44 -2.96
CA THR A 2 2.91 11.02 -1.78
C THR A 2 1.45 11.44 -1.96
N THR A 3 0.53 10.93 -1.14
CA THR A 3 -0.88 11.38 -1.15
C THR A 3 -0.97 12.88 -0.92
N GLN A 4 -0.13 13.44 -0.03
CA GLN A 4 -0.07 14.88 0.21
C GLN A 4 0.31 15.65 -1.06
N TRP A 5 1.34 15.24 -1.79
CA TRP A 5 1.71 15.92 -3.04
C TRP A 5 0.61 15.82 -4.10
N ASP A 6 -0.10 14.69 -4.16
CA ASP A 6 -1.25 14.53 -5.06
C ASP A 6 -2.40 15.47 -4.66
N CYS A 7 -2.67 15.66 -3.36
CA CYS A 7 -3.65 16.62 -2.86
C CYS A 7 -3.24 18.07 -3.22
N GLU A 8 -2.00 18.46 -2.93
CA GLU A 8 -1.48 19.80 -3.22
C GLU A 8 -1.58 20.13 -4.72
N ARG A 9 -1.23 19.18 -5.59
CA ARG A 9 -1.30 19.34 -7.04
C ARG A 9 -2.74 19.51 -7.56
N LYS A 10 -3.71 18.96 -6.85
CA LYS A 10 -5.15 19.14 -7.11
C LYS A 10 -5.75 20.35 -6.38
N GLY A 11 -4.96 21.13 -5.65
CA GLY A 11 -5.45 22.26 -4.86
C GLY A 11 -6.19 21.86 -3.57
N HIS A 12 -6.16 20.59 -3.19
CA HIS A 12 -6.73 20.11 -1.92
C HIS A 12 -5.76 20.36 -0.78
N ARG A 13 -6.18 21.14 0.22
CA ARG A 13 -5.37 21.44 1.41
C ARG A 13 -5.47 20.32 2.44
N TRP A 14 -4.69 19.26 2.22
CA TRP A 14 -4.45 18.22 3.21
C TRP A 14 -2.94 18.04 3.43
N ALA A 15 -2.54 17.81 4.67
CA ALA A 15 -1.15 17.56 5.04
C ALA A 15 -1.07 16.34 5.95
N ASN A 16 -0.03 15.53 5.76
CA ASN A 16 0.25 14.39 6.62
C ASN A 16 1.23 14.84 7.72
N ASP A 17 0.71 14.97 8.93
CA ASP A 17 1.45 15.38 10.12
C ASP A 17 2.27 14.25 10.75
N GLY A 18 2.26 13.03 10.22
CA GLY A 18 2.87 11.86 10.87
C GLY A 18 4.35 12.02 11.22
N PHE A 19 5.16 12.66 10.37
CA PHE A 19 6.55 12.96 10.69
C PHE A 19 6.70 14.01 11.79
N ARG A 20 5.87 15.05 11.77
CA ARG A 20 5.82 16.10 12.80
C ARG A 20 5.43 15.49 14.15
N LEU A 21 4.34 14.73 14.19
CA LEU A 21 3.83 14.05 15.37
C LEU A 21 4.85 13.06 15.96
N TYR A 22 5.54 12.29 15.11
CA TYR A 22 6.63 11.43 15.55
C TYR A 22 7.76 12.25 16.20
N SER A 23 8.23 13.30 15.53
CA SER A 23 9.31 14.14 16.04
C SER A 23 8.95 14.86 17.34
N GLU A 24 7.69 15.24 17.55
CA GLU A 24 7.20 15.84 18.80
C GLU A 24 7.22 14.83 19.96
N CYS A 25 6.90 13.56 19.69
CA CYS A 25 6.86 12.51 20.72
C CYS A 25 8.26 11.95 21.07
N HIS A 26 9.13 11.80 20.07
CA HIS A 26 10.42 11.10 20.19
C HIS A 26 11.65 12.02 20.15
N GLY A 27 11.46 13.29 19.79
CA GLY A 27 12.54 14.26 19.62
C GLY A 27 13.16 14.26 18.22
N ALA A 28 13.67 15.42 17.83
CA ALA A 28 14.19 15.67 16.49
C ALA A 28 15.47 14.86 16.17
N GLU A 29 16.30 14.55 17.17
CA GLU A 29 17.53 13.78 16.96
C GLU A 29 17.24 12.31 16.67
N GLU A 30 16.32 11.68 17.42
CA GLU A 30 15.88 10.31 17.12
C GLU A 30 15.23 10.22 15.74
N PHE A 31 14.39 11.20 15.39
CA PHE A 31 13.78 11.31 14.06
C PHE A 31 14.85 11.33 12.95
N LYS A 32 15.86 12.21 13.06
CA LYS A 32 16.94 12.32 12.08
C LYS A 32 17.73 11.02 11.97
N GLN A 33 18.07 10.41 13.11
CA GLN A 33 18.82 9.16 13.13
C GLN A 33 18.05 8.04 12.42
N LYS A 34 16.79 7.79 12.80
CA LYS A 34 15.98 6.74 12.17
C LYS A 34 15.76 6.97 10.68
N MET A 35 15.56 8.22 10.26
CA MET A 35 15.46 8.54 8.83
C MET A 35 16.77 8.29 8.08
N ALA A 36 17.93 8.56 8.69
CA ALA A 36 19.22 8.24 8.10
C ALA A 36 19.45 6.72 8.00
N ASP A 37 19.10 5.98 9.06
CA ASP A 37 19.25 4.52 9.15
C ASP A 37 18.46 3.78 8.06
N LEU A 38 17.30 4.32 7.65
CA LEU A 38 16.50 3.74 6.58
C LEU A 38 17.25 3.66 5.24
N PHE A 39 18.17 4.59 4.98
CA PHE A 39 18.91 4.67 3.72
C PHE A 39 20.37 4.21 3.81
N SER A 40 20.90 4.00 5.02
CA SER A 40 22.28 3.58 5.25
C SER A 40 22.44 2.07 5.46
N ASN A 41 21.37 1.37 5.83
CA ASN A 41 21.42 -0.06 6.09
C ASN A 41 21.51 -0.88 4.77
N GLU A 42 22.74 -1.20 4.37
CA GLU A 42 22.95 -2.29 3.42
C GLU A 42 22.54 -3.61 4.09
N HIS A 43 21.44 -4.21 3.65
CA HIS A 43 21.09 -5.57 4.04
C HIS A 43 22.14 -6.54 3.46
N THR A 44 23.13 -6.90 4.27
CA THR A 44 24.14 -7.89 3.88
C THR A 44 23.55 -9.29 3.91
N VAL A 45 23.67 -10.03 2.81
CA VAL A 45 23.26 -11.44 2.74
C VAL A 45 24.35 -12.29 3.41
N GLY A 46 24.25 -12.45 4.72
CA GLY A 46 25.17 -13.25 5.53
C GLY A 46 24.86 -14.75 5.53
N PHE A 47 25.77 -15.53 6.15
CA PHE A 47 25.56 -16.95 6.43
C PHE A 47 24.25 -17.15 7.21
N GLY A 48 23.39 -18.06 6.74
CA GLY A 48 22.07 -18.32 7.35
C GLY A 48 20.90 -17.47 6.84
N SER A 49 21.13 -16.43 6.02
CA SER A 49 20.06 -15.53 5.52
C SER A 49 18.94 -16.28 4.77
N ARG A 50 19.28 -17.34 4.03
CA ARG A 50 18.28 -18.19 3.35
C ARG A 50 17.40 -18.96 4.32
N VAL A 51 17.97 -19.44 5.43
CA VAL A 51 17.23 -20.15 6.48
C VAL A 51 16.29 -19.18 7.18
N LYS A 52 16.80 -17.99 7.56
CA LYS A 52 15.96 -16.92 8.13
C LYS A 52 14.82 -16.53 7.19
N LEU A 53 15.09 -16.28 5.91
CA LEU A 53 14.04 -15.95 4.95
C LEU A 53 12.98 -17.05 4.82
N SER A 54 13.38 -18.32 4.86
CA SER A 54 12.45 -19.46 4.85
C SER A 54 11.56 -19.48 6.10
N TRP A 55 12.16 -19.20 7.26
CA TRP A 55 11.46 -19.11 8.54
C TRP A 55 10.46 -17.94 8.55
N ASP A 56 10.90 -16.74 8.18
CA ASP A 56 10.05 -15.54 8.13
C ASP A 56 8.87 -15.72 7.16
N LYS A 57 9.12 -16.35 6.00
CA LYS A 57 8.04 -16.73 5.06
C LYS A 57 7.03 -17.69 5.68
N SER A 58 7.50 -18.64 6.48
CA SER A 58 6.62 -19.61 7.16
C SER A 58 5.80 -18.92 8.25
N LEU A 59 6.42 -18.04 9.05
CA LEU A 59 5.71 -17.20 10.03
C LEU A 59 4.66 -16.30 9.37
N ALA A 60 4.99 -15.67 8.23
CA ALA A 60 4.04 -14.85 7.48
C ALA A 60 2.83 -15.66 7.01
N LYS A 61 3.06 -16.86 6.42
CA LYS A 61 1.97 -17.77 6.03
C LYS A 61 1.09 -18.16 7.21
N MET A 62 1.69 -18.53 8.35
CA MET A 62 0.95 -18.88 9.55
C MET A 62 0.16 -17.70 10.11
N SER A 63 0.70 -16.48 10.06
CA SER A 63 0.03 -15.28 10.56
C SER A 63 -1.23 -14.96 9.76
N VAL A 64 -1.16 -15.05 8.42
CA VAL A 64 -2.32 -14.85 7.54
C VAL A 64 -3.36 -15.96 7.72
N MET A 65 -2.92 -17.22 7.85
CA MET A 65 -3.82 -18.35 8.09
C MET A 65 -4.51 -18.25 9.46
N GLY A 66 -3.75 -17.93 10.50
CA GLY A 66 -4.25 -17.77 11.87
C GLY A 66 -5.32 -16.68 11.97
N ALA A 67 -5.10 -15.52 11.35
CA ALA A 67 -6.10 -14.45 11.27
C ALA A 67 -7.44 -14.95 10.70
N SER A 68 -7.38 -15.81 9.68
CA SER A 68 -8.56 -16.36 9.01
C SER A 68 -9.29 -17.44 9.81
N VAL A 69 -8.58 -18.24 10.61
CA VAL A 69 -9.12 -19.43 11.29
C VAL A 69 -9.58 -19.14 12.73
N THR A 70 -8.80 -18.40 13.52
CA THR A 70 -9.06 -18.27 14.97
C THR A 70 -9.85 -17.03 15.35
N GLN A 71 -9.86 -16.00 14.50
CA GLN A 71 -10.43 -14.68 14.84
C GLN A 71 -11.62 -14.28 13.96
N GLY A 72 -11.96 -15.06 12.94
CA GLY A 72 -12.97 -14.69 11.93
C GLY A 72 -12.61 -13.44 11.12
N LYS A 73 -11.43 -12.83 11.36
CA LYS A 73 -10.93 -11.64 10.68
C LYS A 73 -10.08 -12.06 9.49
N ARG A 74 -10.74 -12.31 8.36
CA ARG A 74 -10.06 -12.40 7.07
C ARG A 74 -9.52 -11.02 6.70
N LEU A 75 -8.30 -10.96 6.16
CA LEU A 75 -7.87 -9.74 5.47
C LEU A 75 -8.80 -9.53 4.27
N HIS A 76 -9.13 -8.27 4.03
CA HIS A 76 -10.05 -7.84 3.00
C HIS A 76 -11.43 -8.51 3.05
N PRO A 77 -12.14 -8.47 4.21
CA PRO A 77 -13.32 -9.28 4.45
C PRO A 77 -14.55 -8.79 3.68
N CYS A 78 -14.74 -7.47 3.60
CA CYS A 78 -15.83 -6.83 2.85
C CYS A 78 -15.31 -6.27 1.54
N ALA A 79 -16.02 -6.51 0.44
CA ALA A 79 -15.55 -6.16 -0.90
C ALA A 79 -16.70 -6.00 -1.90
N VAL A 80 -16.44 -5.18 -2.91
CA VAL A 80 -17.26 -5.06 -4.12
C VAL A 80 -16.39 -5.35 -5.34
N GLY A 81 -16.95 -6.06 -6.33
CA GLY A 81 -16.25 -6.45 -7.55
C GLY A 81 -16.87 -5.84 -8.79
N ALA A 82 -16.08 -5.75 -9.84
CA ALA A 82 -16.52 -5.38 -11.18
C ALA A 82 -15.77 -6.19 -12.24
N VAL A 83 -16.40 -6.35 -13.40
CA VAL A 83 -15.78 -6.87 -14.62
C VAL A 83 -15.75 -5.74 -15.64
N GLY A 84 -14.70 -5.69 -16.45
CA GLY A 84 -14.58 -4.70 -17.51
C GLY A 84 -13.39 -4.98 -18.42
N THR A 85 -12.79 -3.91 -18.92
CA THR A 85 -11.62 -3.97 -19.78
C THR A 85 -10.56 -2.97 -19.34
N VAL A 86 -9.30 -3.30 -19.58
CA VAL A 86 -8.19 -2.37 -19.46
C VAL A 86 -7.51 -2.21 -20.82
N SER A 87 -7.31 -0.97 -21.24
CA SER A 87 -6.66 -0.63 -22.50
C SER A 87 -5.34 0.08 -22.23
N VAL A 88 -4.27 -0.41 -22.83
CA VAL A 88 -2.99 0.30 -22.86
C VAL A 88 -3.15 1.53 -23.76
N VAL A 89 -2.72 2.69 -23.27
CA VAL A 89 -2.80 3.96 -24.03
C VAL A 89 -2.15 3.85 -25.41
N GLY A 90 -2.69 4.56 -26.39
CA GLY A 90 -2.20 4.51 -27.79
C GLY A 90 -0.83 5.17 -27.99
N ASN A 91 -0.44 6.10 -27.12
CA ASN A 91 0.85 6.79 -27.17
C ASN A 91 1.56 6.74 -25.81
N PRO A 92 2.06 5.55 -25.39
CA PRO A 92 2.71 5.40 -24.10
C PRO A 92 4.00 6.22 -24.03
N GLN A 93 4.19 6.95 -22.93
CA GLN A 93 5.40 7.74 -22.65
C GLN A 93 6.49 6.93 -21.93
N PHE A 94 6.25 5.63 -21.69
CA PHE A 94 7.20 4.70 -21.10
C PHE A 94 7.93 3.89 -22.20
N PRO A 95 9.12 3.32 -21.91
CA PRO A 95 9.87 2.54 -22.90
C PRO A 95 9.06 1.38 -23.49
N PRO A 96 9.20 1.06 -24.80
CA PRO A 96 8.44 -0.01 -25.45
C PRO A 96 8.51 -1.34 -24.71
N HIS A 97 7.37 -2.00 -24.53
CA HIS A 97 7.25 -3.22 -23.72
C HIS A 97 6.38 -4.28 -24.41
N ASP A 98 6.75 -5.56 -24.30
CA ASP A 98 6.03 -6.65 -25.00
C ASP A 98 4.65 -6.94 -24.43
N PHE A 99 4.49 -6.77 -23.11
CA PHE A 99 3.19 -6.85 -22.45
C PHE A 99 2.31 -5.61 -22.72
N PHE A 100 2.78 -4.42 -22.32
CA PHE A 100 2.08 -3.14 -22.48
C PHE A 100 2.25 -2.52 -23.88
N ARG A 101 1.78 -3.23 -24.91
CA ARG A 101 1.79 -2.72 -26.29
C ARG A 101 0.74 -1.62 -26.46
N PRO A 102 1.04 -0.53 -27.20
CA PRO A 102 0.06 0.53 -27.44
C PRO A 102 -1.28 -0.01 -27.97
N GLY A 103 -2.39 0.44 -27.39
CA GLY A 103 -3.75 0.04 -27.79
C GLY A 103 -4.17 -1.39 -27.43
N ARG A 104 -3.31 -2.19 -26.80
CA ARG A 104 -3.66 -3.55 -26.39
C ARG A 104 -4.76 -3.52 -25.32
N VAL A 105 -5.80 -4.33 -25.51
CA VAL A 105 -6.93 -4.46 -24.59
C VAL A 105 -6.89 -5.81 -23.90
N PHE A 106 -7.21 -5.84 -22.62
CA PHE A 106 -7.40 -7.06 -21.84
C PHE A 106 -8.78 -7.05 -21.18
N PRO A 107 -9.45 -8.21 -21.05
CA PRO A 107 -10.52 -8.35 -20.08
C PRO A 107 -9.97 -8.13 -18.66
N LEU A 108 -10.80 -7.61 -17.76
CA LEU A 108 -10.40 -7.19 -16.43
C LEU A 108 -11.40 -7.70 -15.39
N ARG A 109 -10.89 -8.26 -14.29
CA ARG A 109 -11.61 -8.29 -13.02
C ARG A 109 -11.00 -7.30 -12.05
N LEU A 110 -11.85 -6.57 -11.34
CA LEU A 110 -11.48 -5.62 -10.32
C LEU A 110 -12.21 -5.97 -9.02
N ARG A 111 -11.53 -5.86 -7.89
CA ARG A 111 -12.10 -6.03 -6.56
C ARG A 111 -11.62 -4.91 -5.64
N HIS A 112 -12.54 -4.05 -5.20
CA HIS A 112 -12.31 -3.13 -4.10
C HIS A 112 -12.64 -3.79 -2.77
N SER A 113 -11.92 -3.41 -1.72
CA SER A 113 -12.18 -3.94 -0.38
C SER A 113 -11.62 -3.03 0.71
N ASN A 114 -12.13 -3.21 1.91
CA ASN A 114 -11.47 -2.75 3.14
C ASN A 114 -10.26 -3.66 3.43
N TYR A 115 -9.40 -3.30 4.37
CA TYR A 115 -8.22 -4.11 4.71
C TYR A 115 -8.51 -5.04 5.89
N THR A 116 -9.07 -4.50 6.97
CA THR A 116 -9.39 -5.26 8.20
C THR A 116 -10.80 -5.07 8.70
N GLN A 117 -11.44 -3.95 8.39
CA GLN A 117 -12.76 -3.59 8.88
C GLN A 117 -13.86 -4.10 7.96
N THR A 118 -15.00 -4.48 8.53
CA THR A 118 -16.21 -4.85 7.78
C THR A 118 -17.17 -3.68 7.60
N ASP A 119 -17.01 -2.60 8.38
CA ASP A 119 -17.79 -1.37 8.30
C ASP A 119 -17.10 -0.39 7.36
N ASP A 120 -17.78 0.02 6.28
CA ASP A 120 -17.25 0.96 5.31
C ASP A 120 -17.02 2.36 5.90
N ALA A 121 -17.76 2.73 6.96
CA ALA A 121 -17.59 4.00 7.66
C ALA A 121 -16.36 4.05 8.59
N ALA A 122 -15.79 2.88 8.94
CA ALA A 122 -14.60 2.81 9.78
C ALA A 122 -13.39 3.48 9.11
N SER A 123 -12.40 3.88 9.90
CA SER A 123 -11.08 4.23 9.36
C SER A 123 -10.35 2.94 9.02
N ASP A 124 -10.03 2.75 7.73
CA ASP A 124 -9.30 1.57 7.28
C ASP A 124 -8.49 1.88 6.02
N ILE A 125 -7.51 1.04 5.75
CA ILE A 125 -6.84 1.01 4.45
C ILE A 125 -7.83 0.48 3.42
N ARG A 126 -7.89 1.11 2.26
CA ARG A 126 -8.73 0.64 1.14
C ARG A 126 -7.85 0.01 0.10
N SER A 127 -8.32 -1.08 -0.47
CA SER A 127 -7.55 -1.91 -1.37
C SER A 127 -8.26 -2.07 -2.69
N VAL A 128 -7.47 -2.28 -3.74
CA VAL A 128 -7.95 -2.69 -5.06
C VAL A 128 -7.05 -3.80 -5.59
N ALA A 129 -7.66 -4.87 -6.06
CA ALA A 129 -6.98 -5.91 -6.83
C ALA A 129 -7.51 -5.87 -8.26
N ILE A 130 -6.62 -5.76 -9.24
CA ILE A 130 -6.95 -5.85 -10.67
C ILE A 130 -6.24 -7.03 -11.31
N LYS A 131 -6.99 -7.78 -12.11
CA LYS A 131 -6.53 -8.97 -12.84
C LYS A 131 -6.75 -8.74 -14.33
N PHE A 132 -5.70 -8.86 -15.13
CA PHE A 132 -5.73 -8.68 -16.59
C PHE A 132 -6.29 -9.92 -17.31
N LEU A 133 -7.38 -10.47 -16.75
CA LEU A 133 -8.13 -11.63 -17.22
C LEU A 133 -9.54 -11.55 -16.60
N ASP A 134 -10.57 -11.93 -17.35
CA ASP A 134 -11.87 -12.30 -16.76
C ASP A 134 -11.92 -13.80 -16.52
N GLY A 135 -11.47 -14.21 -15.34
CA GLY A 135 -11.40 -15.60 -14.92
C GLY A 135 -11.16 -15.71 -13.42
N ASP A 136 -11.50 -16.87 -12.84
CA ASP A 136 -11.40 -17.09 -11.39
C ASP A 136 -9.93 -17.21 -10.93
N GLU A 137 -9.08 -17.81 -11.76
CA GLU A 137 -7.68 -18.08 -11.44
C GLU A 137 -6.73 -17.71 -12.60
N GLY A 138 -5.44 -17.54 -12.27
CA GLY A 138 -4.40 -17.23 -13.24
C GLY A 138 -4.51 -15.82 -13.81
N GLY A 139 -4.10 -15.67 -15.07
CA GLY A 139 -3.99 -14.38 -15.76
C GLY A 139 -2.54 -13.92 -15.94
N PRO A 140 -2.30 -13.01 -16.90
CA PRO A 140 -0.95 -12.62 -17.26
C PRO A 140 -0.35 -11.56 -16.32
N LEU A 141 -1.20 -10.85 -15.55
CA LEU A 141 -0.80 -9.85 -14.58
C LEU A 141 -1.92 -9.61 -13.56
N ASP A 142 -1.54 -9.63 -12.28
CA ASP A 142 -2.34 -9.13 -11.18
C ASP A 142 -1.62 -7.95 -10.53
N LEU A 143 -2.35 -6.88 -10.22
CA LEU A 143 -1.86 -5.78 -9.39
C LEU A 143 -2.75 -5.67 -8.16
N VAL A 144 -2.17 -5.90 -6.99
CA VAL A 144 -2.80 -5.67 -5.69
C VAL A 144 -2.23 -4.39 -5.12
N MET A 145 -3.10 -3.44 -4.82
CA MET A 145 -2.76 -2.08 -4.47
C MET A 145 -3.57 -1.61 -3.26
N ASN A 146 -3.02 -0.68 -2.51
CA ASN A 146 -3.66 -0.08 -1.33
C ASN A 146 -3.61 1.44 -1.42
N THR A 147 -4.50 2.12 -0.71
CA THR A 147 -4.35 3.54 -0.41
C THR A 147 -3.06 3.80 0.37
N GLY A 148 -2.47 4.98 0.17
CA GLY A 148 -1.16 5.35 0.73
C GLY A 148 0.01 5.02 -0.19
N ALA A 149 0.81 6.03 -0.50
CA ALA A 149 1.94 5.94 -1.42
C ALA A 149 3.13 5.16 -0.85
N ILE A 150 3.20 5.07 0.47
CA ILE A 150 4.28 4.42 1.22
C ILE A 150 3.68 3.28 2.04
N SER A 151 4.28 2.08 1.95
CA SER A 151 3.90 0.93 2.77
C SER A 151 4.39 1.12 4.22
N PRO A 152 3.62 0.68 5.25
CA PRO A 152 4.06 0.67 6.64
C PRO A 152 5.20 -0.30 6.94
N TYR A 153 5.59 -1.13 5.97
CA TYR A 153 6.72 -2.04 6.07
C TYR A 153 7.43 -2.18 4.72
N TRP A 154 8.70 -2.59 4.75
CA TRP A 154 9.54 -2.74 3.55
C TRP A 154 10.25 -4.10 3.45
N ASP A 155 10.02 -4.99 4.41
CA ASP A 155 10.53 -6.36 4.40
C ASP A 155 9.49 -7.36 4.96
N VAL A 156 9.84 -8.65 4.96
CA VAL A 156 8.94 -9.73 5.39
C VAL A 156 8.65 -9.67 6.89
N GLN A 157 9.64 -9.30 7.71
CA GLN A 157 9.47 -9.23 9.16
C GLN A 157 8.53 -8.08 9.53
N GLY A 158 8.76 -6.89 8.97
CA GLY A 158 7.87 -5.75 9.15
C GLY A 158 6.44 -6.01 8.69
N ALA A 159 6.25 -6.83 7.65
CA ALA A 159 4.91 -7.25 7.23
C ALA A 159 4.23 -8.13 8.29
N VAL A 160 4.97 -9.09 8.88
CA VAL A 160 4.47 -9.93 9.98
C VAL A 160 4.13 -9.08 11.21
N ASP A 161 5.01 -8.15 11.57
CA ASP A 161 4.85 -7.25 12.71
C ASP A 161 3.63 -6.34 12.51
N PHE A 162 3.45 -5.79 11.31
CA PHE A 162 2.28 -4.98 10.98
C PHE A 162 0.98 -5.77 11.09
N LEU A 163 0.92 -6.99 10.54
CA LEU A 163 -0.26 -7.85 10.66
C LEU A 163 -0.58 -8.20 12.12
N ALA A 164 0.44 -8.40 12.97
CA ALA A 164 0.24 -8.60 14.39
C ALA A 164 -0.27 -7.32 15.07
N ALA A 165 0.26 -6.16 14.70
CA ALA A 165 -0.09 -4.86 15.26
C ALA A 165 -1.53 -4.43 14.95
N MET A 166 -2.03 -4.72 13.74
CA MET A 166 -3.41 -4.44 13.32
C MET A 166 -4.50 -5.13 14.15
N ARG A 167 -4.12 -6.02 15.08
CA ARG A 167 -5.07 -6.71 15.97
C ARG A 167 -5.66 -5.82 17.06
N SER A 168 -4.98 -4.75 17.44
CA SER A 168 -5.45 -3.84 18.49
C SER A 168 -4.82 -2.45 18.37
N ALA A 169 -5.56 -1.42 18.77
CA ALA A 169 -5.07 -0.04 18.80
C ALA A 169 -3.74 0.13 19.57
N PRO A 170 -3.53 -0.44 20.77
CA PRO A 170 -2.25 -0.31 21.48
C PRO A 170 -1.08 -0.96 20.73
N ALA A 171 -1.29 -2.11 20.09
CA ALA A 171 -0.23 -2.77 19.32
C ALA A 171 0.12 -1.98 18.05
N LEU A 172 -0.89 -1.41 17.38
CA LEU A 172 -0.68 -0.53 16.22
C LEU A 172 0.01 0.79 16.60
N GLN A 173 -0.33 1.36 17.76
CA GLN A 173 0.38 2.50 18.33
C GLN A 173 1.86 2.18 18.56
N ASN A 174 2.17 1.06 19.23
CA ASN A 174 3.55 0.64 19.48
C ASN A 174 4.32 0.43 18.16
N PHE A 175 3.71 -0.24 17.19
CA PHE A 175 4.31 -0.43 15.87
C PHE A 175 4.65 0.90 15.19
N CYS A 176 3.77 1.90 15.29
CA CYS A 176 4.00 3.24 14.71
C CYS A 176 5.10 4.01 15.45
N ALA A 177 5.20 3.84 16.78
CA ALA A 177 6.24 4.47 17.61
C ALA A 177 7.65 3.94 17.33
N GLU A 178 7.79 2.77 16.68
CA GLU A 178 9.09 2.19 16.37
C GLU A 178 9.83 2.94 15.24
N HIS A 179 9.13 3.63 14.33
CA HIS A 179 9.76 4.30 13.21
C HIS A 179 8.92 5.43 12.59
N PRO A 180 9.50 6.59 12.23
CA PRO A 180 8.76 7.73 11.67
C PRO A 180 7.98 7.39 10.40
N VAL A 181 8.55 6.57 9.51
CA VAL A 181 7.87 6.12 8.29
C VAL A 181 6.64 5.25 8.58
N ARG A 182 6.63 4.46 9.66
CA ARG A 182 5.47 3.62 10.03
C ARG A 182 4.28 4.49 10.44
N HIS A 183 4.53 5.50 11.27
CA HIS A 183 3.50 6.46 11.66
C HIS A 183 2.99 7.25 10.44
N TYR A 184 3.89 7.82 9.64
CA TYR A 184 3.52 8.59 8.44
C TYR A 184 2.70 7.76 7.45
N SER A 185 3.15 6.55 7.13
CA SER A 185 2.50 5.67 6.15
C SER A 185 1.14 5.16 6.61
N LEU A 186 0.94 4.92 7.92
CA LEU A 186 -0.38 4.56 8.44
C LEU A 186 -1.38 5.69 8.16
N ILE A 187 -1.04 6.93 8.52
CA ILE A 187 -1.87 8.11 8.23
C ILE A 187 -2.10 8.25 6.71
N ASP A 188 -1.06 8.06 5.91
CA ASP A 188 -1.13 8.16 4.44
C ASP A 188 -2.08 7.12 3.83
N SER A 189 -2.22 5.97 4.48
CA SER A 189 -2.99 4.82 3.97
C SER A 189 -4.44 4.81 4.42
N LEU A 190 -4.78 5.39 5.56
CA LEU A 190 -6.12 5.31 6.15
C LEU A 190 -7.14 6.20 5.43
N ARG A 191 -8.35 5.68 5.25
CA ARG A 191 -9.52 6.43 4.82
C ARG A 191 -10.71 6.15 5.76
N ARG A 192 -11.26 7.19 6.38
CA ARG A 192 -12.51 7.13 7.15
C ARG A 192 -13.69 7.52 6.28
N ALA A 193 -14.66 6.62 6.16
CA ALA A 193 -15.91 6.86 5.42
C ALA A 193 -15.72 7.60 4.07
N PRO A 194 -14.84 7.13 3.17
CA PRO A 194 -14.72 7.74 1.86
C PRO A 194 -16.05 7.65 1.09
N ASN A 195 -16.35 8.63 0.25
CA ASN A 195 -17.61 8.67 -0.51
C ASN A 195 -17.76 7.46 -1.44
N SER A 196 -16.66 7.05 -2.07
CA SER A 196 -16.62 5.92 -3.01
C SER A 196 -15.19 5.39 -3.14
N TYR A 197 -15.06 4.10 -3.42
CA TYR A 197 -13.77 3.51 -3.83
C TYR A 197 -13.23 4.10 -5.14
N THR A 198 -14.11 4.64 -6.00
CA THR A 198 -13.76 5.19 -7.32
C THR A 198 -13.00 6.50 -7.24
N ASP A 199 -13.01 7.17 -6.08
CA ASP A 199 -12.46 8.51 -5.89
C ASP A 199 -11.10 8.47 -5.19
N LEU A 200 -10.59 7.26 -4.90
CA LEU A 200 -9.37 7.02 -4.14
C LEU A 200 -8.18 6.75 -5.06
N THR A 201 -6.98 7.05 -4.56
CA THR A 201 -5.73 6.69 -5.23
C THR A 201 -5.14 5.45 -4.59
N TYR A 202 -4.79 4.47 -5.41
CA TYR A 202 -4.18 3.23 -4.97
C TYR A 202 -2.77 3.09 -5.53
N TYR A 203 -1.87 2.52 -4.74
CA TYR A 203 -0.48 2.32 -5.08
C TYR A 203 -0.10 0.85 -4.90
N SER A 204 0.73 0.34 -5.80
CA SER A 204 1.28 -1.02 -5.64
C SER A 204 2.23 -1.13 -4.46
N GLN A 205 2.80 0.01 -4.03
CA GLN A 205 3.80 0.20 -2.97
C GLN A 205 5.13 -0.55 -3.21
N HIS A 206 5.07 -1.82 -3.58
CA HIS A 206 6.14 -2.67 -4.04
C HIS A 206 6.77 -2.18 -5.35
N VAL A 207 8.07 -2.42 -5.46
CA VAL A 207 8.88 -2.16 -6.65
C VAL A 207 8.94 -3.43 -7.48
N PHE A 208 8.58 -3.31 -8.76
CA PHE A 208 8.64 -4.41 -9.73
C PHE A 208 9.77 -4.18 -10.71
N ARG A 209 10.31 -5.26 -11.26
CA ARG A 209 11.20 -5.17 -12.43
C ARG A 209 10.40 -4.78 -13.66
N PHE A 210 10.92 -3.84 -14.44
CA PHE A 210 10.35 -3.44 -15.73
C PHE A 210 11.32 -3.81 -16.84
N MET A 211 10.90 -4.75 -17.70
CA MET A 211 11.73 -5.31 -18.78
C MET A 211 11.26 -4.74 -20.13
N ALA A 212 11.82 -3.60 -20.50
CA ALA A 212 11.55 -2.99 -21.79
C ALA A 212 12.34 -3.68 -22.93
N LYS A 213 11.97 -3.38 -24.17
CA LYS A 213 12.59 -3.94 -25.38
C LYS A 213 14.04 -3.53 -25.60
N ASP A 214 14.46 -2.41 -25.01
CA ASP A 214 15.84 -1.93 -25.09
C ASP A 214 16.82 -2.71 -24.21
N GLY A 215 16.31 -3.63 -23.38
CA GLY A 215 17.13 -4.46 -22.49
C GLY A 215 17.67 -3.73 -21.25
N GLU A 216 17.35 -2.44 -21.06
CA GLU A 216 17.83 -1.70 -19.89
C GLU A 216 17.13 -2.15 -18.61
N ARG A 217 17.89 -2.17 -17.51
CA ARG A 217 17.38 -2.54 -16.19
C ARG A 217 16.61 -1.37 -15.59
N ARG A 218 15.29 -1.52 -15.47
CA ARG A 218 14.41 -0.53 -14.84
C ARG A 218 13.54 -1.16 -13.76
N TYR A 219 13.03 -0.29 -12.90
CA TYR A 219 12.05 -0.61 -11.88
C TYR A 219 10.78 0.22 -12.09
N VAL A 220 9.65 -0.29 -11.63
CA VAL A 220 8.36 0.38 -11.73
C VAL A 220 7.54 0.20 -10.45
N LYS A 221 6.76 1.22 -10.11
CA LYS A 221 5.63 1.14 -9.19
C LYS A 221 4.38 1.55 -9.95
N TYR A 222 3.25 0.92 -9.66
CA TYR A 222 1.99 1.20 -10.31
C TYR A 222 1.11 2.06 -9.40
N ARG A 223 0.24 2.86 -10.03
CA ARG A 223 -0.86 3.56 -9.36
C ARG A 223 -2.14 3.40 -10.15
N LEU A 224 -3.26 3.34 -9.44
CA LEU A 224 -4.60 3.51 -9.99
C LEU A 224 -5.15 4.83 -9.45
N ILE A 225 -5.49 5.74 -10.36
CA ILE A 225 -6.05 7.05 -10.04
C ILE A 225 -7.44 7.17 -10.69
N PRO A 226 -8.36 7.95 -10.10
CA PRO A 226 -9.62 8.28 -10.76
C PRO A 226 -9.37 9.00 -12.09
N ASP A 227 -10.18 8.69 -13.11
CA ASP A 227 -10.13 9.37 -14.42
C ASP A 227 -10.77 10.77 -14.38
N VAL A 228 -11.64 11.00 -13.40
CA VAL A 228 -12.21 12.32 -13.11
C VAL A 228 -11.32 13.06 -12.10
N ASP A 229 -11.20 14.38 -12.25
CA ASP A 229 -10.48 15.19 -11.28
C ASP A 229 -11.33 15.40 -10.01
N VAL A 230 -11.27 14.40 -9.14
CA VAL A 230 -11.91 14.41 -7.82
C VAL A 230 -10.85 14.50 -6.72
N HIS A 231 -11.20 15.22 -5.66
CA HIS A 231 -10.43 15.18 -4.43
C HIS A 231 -10.66 13.85 -3.73
N GLU A 232 -9.58 13.27 -3.23
CA GLU A 232 -9.65 12.06 -2.45
C GLU A 232 -10.37 12.33 -1.12
N THR A 233 -11.36 11.50 -0.81
CA THR A 233 -12.21 11.65 0.38
C THR A 233 -11.83 10.67 1.49
N GLY A 234 -12.21 11.00 2.72
CA GLY A 234 -11.93 10.17 3.90
C GLY A 234 -10.51 10.26 4.44
N LEU A 235 -9.67 11.17 3.94
CA LEU A 235 -8.37 11.45 4.54
C LEU A 235 -8.54 11.90 6.00
N LEU A 236 -7.70 11.39 6.91
CA LEU A 236 -7.75 11.76 8.32
C LEU A 236 -7.46 13.24 8.52
N ASP A 237 -8.32 13.93 9.28
CA ASP A 237 -8.11 15.33 9.61
C ASP A 237 -7.05 15.53 10.72
N ARG A 238 -6.73 16.78 11.05
CA ARG A 238 -5.71 17.11 12.06
C ARG A 238 -6.06 16.65 13.48
N ASN A 239 -7.33 16.39 13.77
CA ASN A 239 -7.78 15.88 15.08
C ASN A 239 -7.68 14.36 15.14
N GLU A 240 -7.78 13.68 13.99
CA GLU A 240 -7.70 12.22 13.88
C GLU A 240 -6.27 11.71 13.72
N GLN A 241 -5.42 12.43 12.98
CA GLN A 241 -4.03 12.04 12.73
C GLN A 241 -3.16 11.79 13.97
N PRO A 242 -3.35 12.45 15.13
CA PRO A 242 -2.61 12.12 16.35
C PRO A 242 -2.93 10.75 16.96
N LYS A 243 -4.07 10.14 16.57
CA LYS A 243 -4.51 8.82 17.04
C LYS A 243 -5.12 8.02 15.87
N PRO A 244 -4.29 7.62 14.88
CA PRO A 244 -4.75 6.89 13.70
C PRO A 244 -5.09 5.41 13.97
N TRP A 245 -4.89 4.93 15.20
CA TRP A 245 -5.08 3.54 15.64
C TRP A 245 -6.42 3.28 16.33
#